data_AF-A0A846Q9Y1-F1
#
_entry.id   AF-A0A846Q9Y1-F1
#
_cell.length_a   1.000
_cell.length_b   1.000
_cell.length_c   1.000
_cell.angle_alpha   90.00
_cell.angle_beta   90.00
_cell.angle_gamma   90.00
#
_symmetry.space_group_name_H-M   'P 1'
#
loop_
_entity.id
_entity.type
_entity.pdbx_description
1 polymer ?
#
loop_
_entity_poly.entity_id
_entity_poly.type
_entity_poly.pdbx_seq_one_letter_code
_entity_poly.pdbx_strand_id
1 'polypeptide(L)'
;MVSDINVLGISVSTFEDLVRLVVMIRRENSFLLCYPVEGEGFKVGSYLTSVGKGITATFPHITLERKPPSIISFTSDLNGRENILLEPSSSTQFISVPISYLLAVPHNEVDPQEVKCVSSKAAADGLLSLVKLGISTSSEDFMPFIWFDRSREKYVLSVRTRGSEEGEEGVMLFDYTSEGPRETQKYIKYRVSNGREEMEFTPGTADYSSKYVAIVNVKKLPYYHFTRVNDSLV
;
A
#
# COMPACT_ATOMS: atom_id res chain seq x y z
N MET A 1 -2.63 16.78 -25.70
CA MET A 1 -2.84 17.37 -24.37
C MET A 1 -2.59 16.26 -23.36
N VAL A 2 -1.63 16.41 -22.46
CA VAL A 2 -1.50 15.51 -21.30
C VAL A 2 -2.60 15.93 -20.34
N SER A 3 -3.58 15.06 -20.10
CA SER A 3 -4.59 15.30 -19.07
C SER A 3 -3.91 15.31 -17.72
N ASP A 4 -4.17 16.32 -16.89
CA ASP A 4 -3.65 16.35 -15.54
C ASP A 4 -4.09 15.10 -14.76
N ILE A 5 -3.14 14.48 -14.06
CA ILE A 5 -3.38 13.29 -13.23
C ILE A 5 -3.84 13.78 -11.86
N ASN A 6 -5.07 13.44 -11.47
CA ASN A 6 -5.59 13.70 -10.12
C ASN A 6 -5.18 12.58 -9.17
N VAL A 7 -4.55 12.94 -8.06
CA VAL A 7 -3.84 12.00 -7.20
C VAL A 7 -4.22 12.16 -5.74
N LEU A 8 -4.46 11.02 -5.09
CA LEU A 8 -4.60 10.95 -3.65
C LEU A 8 -3.26 10.59 -3.00
N GLY A 9 -2.71 11.54 -2.25
CA GLY A 9 -1.45 11.36 -1.52
C GLY A 9 -1.63 10.53 -0.26
N ILE A 10 -0.79 9.50 -0.09
CA ILE A 10 -0.68 8.74 1.17
C ILE A 10 0.74 8.87 1.72
N SER A 11 0.90 9.40 2.92
CA SER A 11 2.22 9.44 3.56
C SER A 11 2.56 8.09 4.22
N VAL A 12 3.59 7.43 3.71
CA VAL A 12 4.13 6.20 4.32
C VAL A 12 5.08 6.55 5.47
N SER A 13 5.25 5.60 6.41
CA SER A 13 5.98 5.87 7.65
C SER A 13 7.49 6.00 7.43
N THR A 14 8.06 5.09 6.64
CA THR A 14 9.50 4.99 6.42
C THR A 14 9.82 4.78 4.94
N PHE A 15 11.07 5.04 4.54
CA PHE A 15 11.51 4.79 3.17
C PHE A 15 11.47 3.28 2.88
N GLU A 16 11.78 2.46 3.87
CA GLU A 16 11.70 1.00 3.84
C GLU A 16 10.28 0.51 3.55
N ASP A 17 9.27 1.09 4.20
CA ASP A 17 7.87 0.76 3.93
C ASP A 17 7.46 1.10 2.49
N LEU A 18 7.95 2.23 1.95
CA LEU A 18 7.70 2.61 0.56
C LEU A 18 8.30 1.60 -0.41
N VAL A 19 9.57 1.25 -0.20
CA VAL A 19 10.31 0.34 -1.08
C VAL A 19 9.68 -1.04 -1.03
N ARG A 20 9.36 -1.54 0.18
CA ARG A 20 8.62 -2.80 0.35
C ARG A 20 7.33 -2.79 -0.42
N LEU A 21 6.49 -1.77 -0.26
CA LEU A 21 5.21 -1.64 -0.97
C LEU A 21 5.40 -1.75 -2.49
N VAL A 22 6.33 -0.99 -3.05
CA VAL A 22 6.56 -0.97 -4.51
C VAL A 22 7.08 -2.32 -5.00
N VAL A 23 8.00 -2.95 -4.28
CA VAL A 23 8.53 -4.27 -4.63
C VAL A 23 7.47 -5.37 -4.52
N MET A 24 6.63 -5.33 -3.49
CA MET A 24 5.58 -6.32 -3.28
C MET A 24 4.46 -6.24 -4.33
N ILE A 25 4.20 -5.04 -4.84
CA ILE A 25 3.18 -4.82 -5.87
C ILE A 25 3.78 -5.05 -7.27
N ARG A 26 5.00 -4.60 -7.55
CA ARG A 26 5.54 -4.57 -8.91
C ARG A 26 6.90 -5.23 -9.00
N ARG A 27 7.04 -6.47 -8.53
CA ARG A 27 8.33 -7.22 -8.47
C ARG A 27 9.34 -6.81 -9.54
N GLU A 28 9.01 -7.02 -10.81
CA GLU A 28 9.92 -6.76 -11.95
C GLU A 28 9.81 -5.35 -12.53
N ASN A 29 8.74 -4.62 -12.22
CA ASN A 29 8.46 -3.25 -12.71
C ASN A 29 8.45 -2.25 -11.56
N SER A 30 9.28 -2.46 -10.55
CA SER A 30 9.37 -1.63 -9.36
C SER A 30 10.09 -0.35 -9.69
N PHE A 31 9.42 0.79 -9.52
CA PHE A 31 10.05 2.09 -9.72
C PHE A 31 9.51 3.11 -8.73
N LEU A 32 10.36 4.09 -8.45
CA LEU A 32 10.03 5.28 -7.69
C LEU A 32 10.14 6.52 -8.57
N LEU A 33 9.30 7.50 -8.29
CA LEU A 33 9.39 8.85 -8.81
C LEU A 33 9.86 9.76 -7.67
N CYS A 34 10.76 10.67 -7.98
CA CYS A 34 11.30 11.65 -7.04
C CYS A 34 11.19 13.05 -7.65
N TYR A 35 10.67 14.01 -6.89
CA TYR A 35 10.64 15.41 -7.30
C TYR A 35 10.87 16.33 -6.09
N PRO A 36 11.48 17.51 -6.31
CA PRO A 36 11.66 18.49 -5.25
C PRO A 36 10.32 19.12 -4.87
N VAL A 37 10.16 19.43 -3.59
CA VAL A 37 9.05 20.21 -3.03
C VAL A 37 9.64 21.36 -2.24
N GLU A 38 9.24 22.58 -2.60
CA GLU A 38 9.76 23.79 -2.00
C GLU A 38 9.51 23.81 -0.48
N GLY A 39 10.57 24.05 0.30
CA GLY A 39 10.50 24.06 1.76
C GLY A 39 10.36 22.69 2.43
N GLU A 40 10.10 21.61 1.70
CA GLU A 40 9.85 20.27 2.25
C GLU A 40 10.94 19.23 1.90
N GLY A 41 11.73 19.46 0.84
CA GLY A 41 12.80 18.54 0.42
C GLY A 41 12.41 17.77 -0.85
N PHE A 42 12.47 16.45 -0.82
CA PHE A 42 12.20 15.57 -1.97
C PHE A 42 11.07 14.60 -1.66
N LYS A 43 9.95 14.69 -2.38
CA LYS A 43 8.92 13.65 -2.33
C LYS A 43 9.34 12.48 -3.21
N VAL A 44 9.31 11.29 -2.64
CA VAL A 44 9.62 10.02 -3.31
C VAL A 44 8.42 9.09 -3.16
N GLY A 45 7.92 8.53 -4.26
CA GLY A 45 6.71 7.70 -4.25
C GLY A 45 6.52 6.88 -5.51
N SER A 46 5.40 6.17 -5.61
CA SER A 46 5.02 5.42 -6.82
C SER A 46 3.52 5.46 -7.03
N TYR A 47 3.05 5.38 -8.27
CA TYR A 47 1.62 5.36 -8.55
C TYR A 47 1.03 3.97 -8.37
N LEU A 48 0.04 3.86 -7.49
CA LEU A 48 -0.91 2.76 -7.47
C LEU A 48 -2.13 3.10 -8.34
N THR A 49 -2.90 2.08 -8.70
CA THR A 49 -4.01 2.17 -9.65
C THR A 49 -5.13 3.15 -9.21
N SER A 50 -6.05 3.53 -10.10
CA SER A 50 -7.19 4.49 -9.86
C SER A 50 -8.11 4.07 -8.72
N VAL A 51 -8.59 4.99 -7.87
CA VAL A 51 -9.46 4.62 -6.73
C VAL A 51 -10.93 4.98 -6.94
N GLY A 52 -11.27 5.52 -8.12
CA GLY A 52 -12.65 5.90 -8.45
C GLY A 52 -12.70 6.98 -9.55
N LYS A 53 -13.91 7.31 -9.99
CA LYS A 53 -14.14 8.47 -10.87
C LYS A 53 -13.58 9.73 -10.19
N GLY A 54 -12.59 10.37 -10.82
CA GLY A 54 -11.96 11.60 -10.33
C GLY A 54 -10.61 11.45 -9.63
N ILE A 55 -10.26 10.26 -9.11
CA ILE A 55 -8.89 9.95 -8.65
C ILE A 55 -8.25 8.95 -9.61
N THR A 56 -7.41 9.48 -10.48
CA THR A 56 -6.73 8.68 -11.50
C THR A 56 -5.65 7.75 -10.93
N ALA A 57 -5.04 8.11 -9.80
CA ALA A 57 -4.04 7.28 -9.13
C ALA A 57 -3.94 7.59 -7.63
N THR A 58 -3.42 6.64 -6.86
CA THR A 58 -2.95 6.89 -5.49
C THR A 58 -1.44 6.99 -5.49
N PHE A 59 -0.88 7.92 -4.71
CA PHE A 59 0.57 8.12 -4.62
C PHE A 59 1.04 7.98 -3.16
N PRO A 60 1.36 6.74 -2.73
CA PRO A 60 2.12 6.49 -1.52
C PRO A 60 3.51 7.11 -1.66
N HIS A 61 3.88 7.95 -0.69
CA HIS A 61 5.11 8.70 -0.74
C HIS A 61 5.70 8.95 0.64
N ILE A 62 7.00 9.23 0.64
CA ILE A 62 7.73 9.78 1.77
C ILE A 62 8.44 11.07 1.33
N THR A 63 8.66 11.97 2.27
CA THR A 63 9.48 13.17 2.07
C THR A 63 10.87 12.91 2.67
N LEU A 64 11.92 13.11 1.86
CA LEU A 64 13.31 13.01 2.26
C LEU A 64 13.96 14.39 2.24
N GLU A 65 14.81 14.67 3.23
CA GLU A 65 15.57 15.93 3.29
C GLU A 65 16.59 16.07 2.14
N ARG A 66 17.06 14.92 1.63
CA ARG A 66 18.10 14.85 0.59
C ARG A 66 17.61 14.01 -0.58
N LYS A 67 18.13 14.35 -1.77
CA LYS A 67 17.88 13.59 -2.99
C LYS A 67 18.38 12.15 -2.79
N PRO A 68 17.53 11.12 -3.00
CA PRO A 68 17.95 9.72 -2.89
C PRO A 68 18.88 9.33 -4.06
N PRO A 69 19.60 8.19 -4.01
CA PRO A 69 20.35 7.66 -5.15
C PRO A 69 19.44 7.26 -6.32
N SER A 70 19.99 7.14 -7.53
CA SER A 70 19.21 6.90 -8.75
C SER A 70 18.70 5.47 -8.87
N ILE A 71 19.30 4.56 -8.12
CA ILE A 71 18.92 3.15 -8.00
C ILE A 71 19.12 2.78 -6.54
N ILE A 72 18.16 2.05 -6.00
CA ILE A 72 18.32 1.32 -4.74
C ILE A 72 18.23 -0.17 -5.04
N SER A 73 18.87 -0.98 -4.21
CA SER A 73 18.77 -2.42 -4.27
C SER A 73 18.03 -2.91 -3.04
N PHE A 74 16.91 -3.60 -3.24
CA PHE A 74 16.12 -4.19 -2.16
C PHE A 74 16.23 -5.71 -2.20
N THR A 75 16.44 -6.33 -1.04
CA THR A 75 16.22 -7.76 -0.88
C THR A 75 15.41 -8.02 0.37
N SER A 76 14.64 -9.10 0.36
CA SER A 76 14.04 -9.69 1.55
C SER A 76 14.40 -11.16 1.54
N ASP A 77 15.14 -11.61 2.56
CA ASP A 77 15.35 -13.03 2.73
C ASP A 77 14.09 -13.73 3.25
N LEU A 78 14.10 -15.06 3.21
CA LEU A 78 13.02 -15.90 3.69
C LEU A 78 12.72 -15.70 5.19
N ASN A 79 13.70 -15.24 5.97
CA ASN A 79 13.55 -14.97 7.40
C ASN A 79 13.08 -13.55 7.71
N GLY A 80 12.82 -12.73 6.69
CA GLY A 80 12.29 -11.38 6.88
C GLY A 80 13.34 -10.30 7.07
N ARG A 81 14.61 -10.65 6.89
CA ARG A 81 15.68 -9.67 6.86
C ARG A 81 15.57 -8.96 5.53
N GLU A 82 15.11 -7.73 5.63
CA GLU A 82 15.10 -6.82 4.51
C GLU A 82 16.37 -5.99 4.58
N ASN A 83 17.00 -5.80 3.43
CA ASN A 83 18.14 -4.94 3.29
C ASN A 83 17.92 -4.01 2.10
N ILE A 84 18.18 -2.73 2.33
CA ILE A 84 18.15 -1.69 1.31
C ILE A 84 19.57 -1.16 1.18
N LEU A 85 20.15 -1.38 0.00
CA LEU A 85 21.40 -0.74 -0.37
C LEU A 85 21.07 0.52 -1.16
N LEU A 86 21.73 1.62 -0.80
CA LEU A 86 21.64 2.91 -1.50
C LEU A 86 22.54 2.95 -2.75
N GLU A 87 22.80 1.77 -3.33
CA GLU A 87 23.64 1.56 -4.50
C GLU A 87 23.16 0.31 -5.26
N PRO A 88 23.48 0.19 -6.56
CA PRO A 88 23.22 -1.01 -7.33
C PRO A 88 23.98 -2.22 -6.77
N SER A 89 23.30 -3.36 -6.69
CA SER A 89 23.90 -4.64 -6.34
C SER A 89 24.07 -5.49 -7.59
N SER A 90 25.22 -6.16 -7.70
CA SER A 90 25.46 -7.18 -8.74
C SER A 90 24.88 -8.55 -8.38
N SER A 91 24.41 -8.73 -7.13
CA SER A 91 23.80 -9.96 -6.68
C SER A 91 22.37 -10.08 -7.21
N THR A 92 22.04 -11.25 -7.76
CA THR A 92 20.70 -11.59 -8.25
C THR A 92 19.66 -11.73 -7.14
N GLN A 93 20.09 -11.71 -5.86
CA GLN A 93 19.19 -11.71 -4.70
C GLN A 93 18.54 -10.34 -4.47
N PHE A 94 19.06 -9.29 -5.10
CA PHE A 94 18.54 -7.95 -4.97
C PHE A 94 17.68 -7.58 -6.18
N ILE A 95 16.54 -6.97 -5.89
CA ILE A 95 15.68 -6.31 -6.84
C ILE A 95 16.16 -4.87 -6.96
N SER A 96 16.53 -4.48 -8.18
CA SER A 96 16.85 -3.09 -8.49
C SER A 96 15.58 -2.27 -8.59
N VAL A 97 15.48 -1.19 -7.83
CA VAL A 97 14.37 -0.24 -7.87
C VAL A 97 14.92 1.09 -8.39
N PRO A 98 14.80 1.38 -9.70
CA PRO A 98 15.17 2.67 -10.25
C PRO A 98 14.32 3.80 -9.67
N ILE A 99 14.97 4.96 -9.47
CA ILE A 99 14.34 6.21 -9.06
C ILE A 99 14.47 7.21 -10.22
N SER A 100 13.32 7.57 -10.78
CA SER A 100 13.24 8.59 -11.84
C SER A 100 13.05 9.97 -11.22
N TYR A 101 13.88 10.92 -11.62
CA TYR A 101 13.82 12.29 -11.09
C TYR A 101 13.06 13.21 -12.04
N LEU A 102 12.11 13.93 -11.47
CA LEU A 102 11.30 14.92 -12.18
C LEU A 102 11.68 16.31 -11.69
N LEU A 103 11.54 17.30 -12.57
CA LEU A 103 11.86 18.69 -12.26
C LEU A 103 10.79 19.38 -11.40
N ALA A 104 9.57 18.85 -11.42
CA ALA A 104 8.42 19.39 -10.71
C ALA A 104 7.41 18.27 -10.38
N VAL A 105 6.38 18.64 -9.61
CA VAL A 105 5.27 17.75 -9.27
C VAL A 105 4.57 17.26 -10.55
N PRO A 106 4.42 15.94 -10.75
CA PRO A 106 3.82 15.38 -11.97
C PRO A 106 2.29 15.23 -11.92
N HIS A 107 1.64 15.71 -10.87
CA HIS A 107 0.22 15.50 -10.62
C HIS A 107 -0.40 16.63 -9.81
N ASN A 108 -1.73 16.67 -9.85
CA ASN A 108 -2.53 17.51 -8.97
C ASN A 108 -2.91 16.69 -7.73
N GLU A 109 -2.45 17.13 -6.56
CA GLU A 109 -2.91 16.56 -5.29
C GLU A 109 -4.36 16.98 -5.03
N VAL A 110 -5.18 16.02 -4.59
CA VAL A 110 -6.59 16.25 -4.26
C VAL A 110 -6.75 16.23 -2.74
N ASP A 111 -7.51 17.17 -2.19
CA ASP A 111 -7.91 17.11 -0.79
C ASP A 111 -8.83 15.88 -0.58
N PRO A 112 -8.49 14.96 0.35
CA PRO A 112 -9.36 13.84 0.71
C PRO A 112 -10.82 14.21 0.99
N GLN A 113 -11.09 15.41 1.51
CA GLN A 113 -12.44 15.90 1.80
C GLN A 113 -13.25 16.25 0.55
N GLU A 114 -12.58 16.55 -0.57
CA GLU A 114 -13.20 16.92 -1.85
C GLU A 114 -13.45 15.69 -2.74
N VAL A 115 -12.89 14.54 -2.38
CA VAL A 115 -13.03 13.30 -3.14
C VAL A 115 -14.44 12.74 -3.00
N LYS A 116 -15.16 12.75 -4.12
CA LYS A 116 -16.44 12.05 -4.26
C LYS A 116 -16.20 10.61 -4.72
N CYS A 117 -16.03 9.70 -3.76
CA CYS A 117 -15.93 8.27 -4.01
C CYS A 117 -17.04 7.54 -3.24
N VAL A 118 -17.71 6.59 -3.88
CA VAL A 118 -18.61 5.67 -3.20
C VAL A 118 -17.74 4.71 -2.39
N SER A 119 -17.76 4.88 -1.08
CA SER A 119 -17.10 3.96 -0.16
C SER A 119 -18.12 3.27 0.75
N SER A 120 -17.90 1.98 0.97
CA SER A 120 -18.57 1.22 2.02
C SER A 120 -17.55 0.79 3.02
N LYS A 121 -17.89 0.95 4.31
CA LYS A 121 -17.03 0.59 5.41
C LYS A 121 -17.64 -0.54 6.20
N ALA A 122 -16.88 -1.60 6.42
CA ALA A 122 -17.26 -2.69 7.31
C ALA A 122 -16.13 -2.98 8.30
N ALA A 123 -16.49 -3.16 9.57
CA ALA A 123 -15.56 -3.71 10.55
C ALA A 123 -15.40 -5.21 10.27
N ALA A 124 -14.15 -5.69 10.21
CA ALA A 124 -13.88 -7.12 10.13
C ALA A 124 -14.03 -7.76 11.51
N ASP A 125 -14.53 -8.99 11.57
CA ASP A 125 -14.68 -9.83 12.78
C ASP A 125 -13.32 -10.33 13.34
N GLY A 126 -12.26 -9.55 13.13
CA GLY A 126 -10.89 -9.90 13.48
C GLY A 126 -9.92 -9.75 12.32
N LEU A 127 -8.63 -9.69 12.66
CA LEU A 127 -7.55 -9.63 11.67
C LEU A 127 -7.53 -10.85 10.74
N LEU A 128 -7.91 -12.03 11.21
CA LEU A 128 -7.99 -13.23 10.37
C LEU A 128 -8.96 -13.02 9.20
N SER A 129 -10.13 -12.44 9.45
CA SER A 129 -11.11 -12.11 8.40
C SER A 129 -10.54 -11.11 7.40
N LEU A 130 -9.82 -10.09 7.88
CA LEU A 130 -9.15 -9.12 7.02
C LEU A 130 -8.08 -9.76 6.12
N VAL A 131 -7.29 -10.68 6.68
CA VAL A 131 -6.26 -11.45 5.98
C VAL A 131 -6.86 -12.35 4.91
N LYS A 132 -7.95 -13.06 5.25
CA LYS A 132 -8.69 -13.89 4.29
C LYS A 132 -9.23 -13.07 3.14
N LEU A 133 -9.84 -11.92 3.43
CA LEU A 133 -10.28 -10.98 2.39
C LEU A 133 -9.12 -10.54 1.51
N GLY A 134 -8.00 -10.10 2.09
CA GLY A 134 -6.83 -9.65 1.33
C GLY A 134 -6.30 -10.74 0.39
N ILE A 135 -6.17 -11.96 0.89
CA ILE A 135 -5.76 -13.14 0.11
C ILE A 135 -6.75 -13.47 -1.01
N SER A 136 -8.05 -13.39 -0.74
CA SER A 136 -9.10 -13.73 -1.71
C SER A 136 -9.29 -12.66 -2.79
N THR A 137 -8.94 -11.41 -2.52
CA THR A 137 -9.13 -10.28 -3.45
C THR A 137 -7.87 -9.90 -4.23
N SER A 138 -6.71 -10.48 -3.90
CA SER A 138 -5.46 -10.24 -4.64
C SER A 138 -5.34 -11.19 -5.82
N SER A 139 -4.83 -10.70 -6.95
CA SER A 139 -4.40 -11.56 -8.05
C SER A 139 -3.13 -12.32 -7.68
N GLU A 140 -2.91 -13.47 -8.31
CA GLU A 140 -1.80 -14.39 -7.98
C GLU A 140 -0.41 -13.75 -8.15
N ASP A 141 -0.29 -12.77 -9.04
CA ASP A 141 0.97 -12.07 -9.33
C ASP A 141 1.37 -11.06 -8.24
N PHE A 142 0.47 -10.73 -7.31
CA PHE A 142 0.68 -9.69 -6.31
C PHE A 142 0.62 -10.27 -4.91
N MET A 143 1.60 -9.90 -4.08
CA MET A 143 1.49 -10.12 -2.65
C MET A 143 0.36 -9.22 -2.12
N PRO A 144 -0.71 -9.78 -1.51
CA PRO A 144 -1.70 -8.94 -0.84
C PRO A 144 -1.03 -8.14 0.25
N PHE A 145 -1.54 -6.92 0.48
CA PHE A 145 -1.05 -6.09 1.58
C PHE A 145 -2.21 -5.42 2.30
N ILE A 146 -1.97 -5.11 3.57
CA ILE A 146 -2.84 -4.30 4.41
C ILE A 146 -2.08 -3.07 4.89
N TRP A 147 -2.80 -1.97 5.00
CA TRP A 147 -2.27 -0.76 5.62
C TRP A 147 -2.32 -0.92 7.13
N PHE A 148 -1.28 -0.46 7.83
CA PHE A 148 -1.36 -0.16 9.25
C PHE A 148 -1.35 1.35 9.44
N ASP A 149 -2.53 1.91 9.76
CA ASP A 149 -2.69 3.33 10.06
C ASP A 149 -2.22 3.61 11.49
N ARG A 150 -1.02 4.16 11.62
CA ARG A 150 -0.41 4.47 12.92
C ARG A 150 -1.17 5.52 13.72
N SER A 151 -1.84 6.45 13.04
CA SER A 151 -2.61 7.50 13.72
C SER A 151 -3.87 6.97 14.43
N ARG A 152 -4.33 5.78 14.05
CA ARG A 152 -5.54 5.15 14.59
C ARG A 152 -5.33 3.77 15.19
N GLU A 153 -4.12 3.22 15.05
CA GLU A 153 -3.74 1.84 15.41
C GLU A 153 -4.66 0.79 14.77
N LYS A 154 -4.96 0.95 13.47
CA LYS A 154 -5.87 0.07 12.73
C LYS A 154 -5.20 -0.59 11.53
N TYR A 155 -5.57 -1.84 11.33
CA TYR A 155 -5.36 -2.50 10.05
C TYR A 155 -6.49 -2.15 9.11
N VAL A 156 -6.16 -1.74 7.89
CA VAL A 156 -7.13 -1.38 6.87
C VAL A 156 -6.79 -2.13 5.58
N LEU A 157 -7.77 -2.85 5.06
CA LEU A 157 -7.75 -3.42 3.72
C LEU A 157 -8.65 -2.57 2.82
N SER A 158 -8.10 -2.11 1.71
CA SER A 158 -8.85 -1.46 0.65
C SER A 158 -9.05 -2.42 -0.51
N VAL A 159 -10.30 -2.80 -0.78
CA VAL A 159 -10.68 -3.67 -1.89
C VAL A 159 -11.39 -2.84 -2.94
N ARG A 160 -10.94 -2.96 -4.19
CA ARG A 160 -11.64 -2.38 -5.34
C ARG A 160 -12.83 -3.25 -5.71
N THR A 161 -13.94 -2.59 -6.01
CA THR A 161 -15.15 -3.24 -6.45
C THR A 161 -15.66 -2.55 -7.71
N ARG A 162 -16.26 -3.32 -8.61
CA ARG A 162 -17.03 -2.75 -9.72
C ARG A 162 -18.36 -2.27 -9.13
N GLY A 163 -18.69 -1.01 -9.40
CA GLY A 163 -19.97 -0.40 -9.03
C GLY A 163 -21.13 -1.01 -9.83
N SER A 164 -22.35 -0.67 -9.41
CA SER A 164 -23.60 -1.18 -10.00
C SER A 164 -23.93 -0.60 -11.36
N GLU A 165 -23.39 0.58 -11.70
CA GLU A 165 -23.54 1.21 -13.01
C GLU A 165 -22.27 1.00 -13.88
N GLU A 166 -22.45 0.88 -15.19
CA GLU A 166 -21.36 0.70 -16.15
C GLU A 166 -20.31 1.82 -15.99
N GLY A 167 -19.12 1.45 -15.50
CA GLY A 167 -17.97 2.35 -15.35
C GLY A 167 -17.83 3.02 -13.97
N GLU A 168 -18.63 2.66 -12.97
CA GLU A 168 -18.36 3.06 -11.59
C GLU A 168 -17.36 2.13 -10.92
N GLU A 169 -16.30 2.70 -10.35
CA GLU A 169 -15.38 2.00 -9.44
C GLU A 169 -15.72 2.42 -8.01
N GLY A 170 -15.96 1.45 -7.15
CA GLY A 170 -16.21 1.64 -5.72
C GLY A 170 -15.09 1.06 -4.88
N VAL A 171 -14.92 1.57 -3.66
CA VAL A 171 -13.92 1.06 -2.72
C VAL A 171 -14.62 0.51 -1.49
N MET A 172 -14.37 -0.75 -1.18
CA MET A 172 -14.73 -1.31 0.11
C MET A 172 -13.54 -1.21 1.05
N LEU A 173 -13.76 -0.58 2.19
CA LEU A 173 -12.78 -0.45 3.26
C LEU A 173 -13.16 -1.39 4.39
N PHE A 174 -12.31 -2.36 4.64
CA PHE A 174 -12.43 -3.23 5.80
C PHE A 174 -11.41 -2.77 6.84
N ASP A 175 -11.85 -2.50 8.07
CA ASP A 175 -10.93 -2.16 9.15
C ASP A 175 -11.05 -3.09 10.35
N TYR A 176 -9.92 -3.24 11.03
CA TYR A 176 -9.81 -3.95 12.30
C TYR A 176 -8.93 -3.14 13.24
N THR A 177 -9.47 -2.80 14.41
CA THR A 177 -8.69 -2.10 15.44
C THR A 177 -7.83 -3.13 16.16
N SER A 178 -6.52 -2.92 16.19
CA SER A 178 -5.61 -3.82 16.90
C SER A 178 -5.82 -3.69 18.41
N GLU A 179 -5.85 -4.81 19.14
CA GLU A 179 -5.86 -4.79 20.62
C GLU A 179 -4.47 -4.53 21.24
N GLY A 180 -3.52 -3.92 20.51
CA GLY A 180 -2.18 -3.59 21.02
C GLY A 180 -1.16 -3.22 19.92
N PRO A 181 0.04 -2.74 20.29
CA PRO A 181 1.01 -2.22 19.32
C PRO A 181 1.73 -3.35 18.59
N ARG A 182 1.63 -3.36 17.25
CA ARG A 182 2.16 -4.41 16.36
C ARG A 182 3.20 -3.89 15.35
N GLU A 183 3.79 -2.73 15.64
CA GLU A 183 4.63 -1.93 14.72
C GLU A 183 5.86 -2.65 14.13
N THR A 184 6.25 -3.80 14.67
CA THR A 184 7.48 -4.51 14.26
C THR A 184 7.25 -5.63 13.24
N GLN A 185 6.01 -6.03 13.00
CA GLN A 185 5.71 -7.19 12.16
C GLN A 185 5.48 -6.75 10.71
N LYS A 186 6.15 -7.44 9.78
CA LYS A 186 6.19 -7.09 8.37
C LYS A 186 5.21 -7.90 7.53
N TYR A 187 4.91 -9.11 7.97
CA TYR A 187 4.02 -10.01 7.26
C TYR A 187 3.08 -10.71 8.24
N ILE A 188 1.94 -11.11 7.71
CA ILE A 188 1.04 -12.07 8.33
C ILE A 188 1.09 -13.33 7.51
N LYS A 189 1.42 -14.44 8.16
CA LYS A 189 1.37 -15.78 7.58
C LYS A 189 -0.02 -16.36 7.78
N TYR A 190 -0.57 -16.95 6.73
CA TYR A 190 -1.85 -17.63 6.73
C TYR A 190 -1.71 -19.04 6.14
N ARG A 191 -2.25 -20.03 6.83
CA ARG A 191 -2.33 -21.40 6.33
C ARG A 191 -3.59 -22.11 6.78
N VAL A 192 -3.98 -23.12 6.01
CA VAL A 192 -5.02 -24.07 6.40
C VAL A 192 -4.33 -25.41 6.63
N SER A 193 -4.39 -25.92 7.86
CA SER A 193 -3.78 -27.19 8.26
C SER A 193 -4.84 -28.06 8.93
N ASN A 194 -5.05 -29.28 8.42
CA ASN A 194 -6.04 -30.24 8.95
C ASN A 194 -7.44 -29.62 9.18
N GLY A 195 -7.89 -28.78 8.25
CA GLY A 195 -9.19 -28.10 8.33
C GLY A 195 -9.26 -26.96 9.35
N ARG A 196 -8.13 -26.59 9.98
CA ARG A 196 -8.03 -25.42 10.86
C ARG A 196 -7.29 -24.29 10.16
N GLU A 197 -7.84 -23.09 10.30
CA GLU A 197 -7.21 -21.86 9.84
C GLU A 197 -6.26 -21.35 10.92
N GLU A 198 -5.03 -21.07 10.52
CA GLU A 198 -3.99 -20.55 11.41
C GLU A 198 -3.42 -19.26 10.83
N MET A 199 -3.22 -18.28 11.71
CA MET A 199 -2.63 -17.00 11.37
C MET A 199 -1.62 -16.60 12.44
N GLU A 200 -0.43 -16.19 11.99
CA GLU A 200 0.61 -15.67 12.87
C GLU A 200 1.32 -14.49 12.22
N PHE A 201 1.81 -13.57 13.04
CA PHE A 201 2.75 -12.56 12.58
C PHE A 201 4.11 -13.22 12.34
N THR A 202 4.78 -12.80 11.27
CA THR A 202 6.10 -13.31 10.94
C THR A 202 6.98 -12.18 10.40
N PRO A 203 8.29 -12.21 10.67
CA PRO A 203 9.21 -11.29 10.04
C PRO A 203 9.35 -11.54 8.54
N GLY A 204 9.13 -12.78 8.04
CA GLY A 204 9.44 -13.17 6.65
C GLY A 204 8.57 -14.29 6.06
N THR A 205 8.93 -14.70 4.83
CA THR A 205 8.11 -15.56 3.95
C THR A 205 8.73 -16.92 3.61
N ALA A 206 9.41 -17.56 4.58
CA ALA A 206 10.17 -18.80 4.36
C ALA A 206 9.34 -20.04 3.99
N ASP A 207 8.10 -20.12 4.47
CA ASP A 207 7.26 -21.31 4.31
C ASP A 207 6.40 -21.18 3.04
N TYR A 208 6.81 -21.87 1.99
CA TYR A 208 6.15 -21.89 0.68
C TYR A 208 4.76 -22.54 0.68
N SER A 209 4.40 -23.29 1.72
CA SER A 209 3.06 -23.88 1.85
C SER A 209 2.01 -22.90 2.38
N SER A 210 2.45 -21.70 2.79
CA SER A 210 1.62 -20.66 3.37
C SER A 210 1.41 -19.49 2.41
N LYS A 211 0.31 -18.77 2.63
CA LYS A 211 0.09 -17.46 2.00
C LYS A 211 0.54 -16.35 2.94
N TYR A 212 0.96 -15.23 2.38
CA TYR A 212 1.46 -14.09 3.14
C TYR A 212 0.73 -12.82 2.76
N VAL A 213 0.48 -11.97 3.74
CA VAL A 213 -0.02 -10.61 3.57
C VAL A 213 1.03 -9.66 4.11
N ALA A 214 1.51 -8.72 3.28
CA ALA A 214 2.45 -7.70 3.71
C ALA A 214 1.75 -6.62 4.55
N ILE A 215 2.44 -6.09 5.55
CA ILE A 215 2.01 -4.96 6.36
C ILE A 215 2.77 -3.73 5.89
N VAL A 216 2.02 -2.70 5.49
CA VAL A 216 2.59 -1.43 5.02
C VAL A 216 2.20 -0.34 6.02
N ASN A 217 3.19 0.19 6.73
CA ASN A 217 2.96 1.22 7.73
C ASN A 217 2.79 2.59 7.08
N VAL A 218 1.69 3.26 7.42
CA VAL A 218 1.40 4.62 6.95
C VAL A 218 1.20 5.55 8.14
N LYS A 219 1.58 6.81 7.97
CA LYS A 219 1.46 7.80 9.05
C LYS A 219 0.00 8.05 9.39
N LYS A 220 -0.84 8.17 8.35
CA LYS A 220 -2.28 8.37 8.45
C LYS A 220 -2.95 8.04 7.12
N LEU A 221 -4.02 7.26 7.15
CA LEU A 221 -4.85 7.06 5.97
C LEU A 221 -5.89 8.20 5.82
N PRO A 222 -6.02 8.79 4.63
CA PRO A 222 -7.01 9.83 4.37
C PRO A 222 -8.46 9.29 4.26
N TYR A 223 -8.64 7.97 4.11
CA TYR A 223 -9.84 7.33 3.56
C TYR A 223 -11.09 7.28 4.46
N TYR A 224 -11.15 8.04 5.54
CA TYR A 224 -12.30 8.03 6.48
C TYR A 224 -13.30 9.18 6.24
N HIS A 225 -13.14 9.95 5.17
CA HIS A 225 -13.97 11.15 4.91
C HIS A 225 -14.69 11.14 3.56
N PHE A 226 -14.63 10.08 2.76
CA PHE A 226 -15.44 10.04 1.54
C PHE A 226 -16.92 9.96 1.87
N THR A 227 -17.72 10.62 1.05
CA THR A 227 -19.16 10.69 1.25
C THR A 227 -19.75 9.28 1.20
N ARG A 228 -20.26 8.83 2.35
CA ARG A 228 -21.07 7.62 2.43
C ARG A 228 -22.29 7.86 1.54
N VAL A 229 -22.54 7.00 0.56
CA VAL A 229 -23.83 7.02 -0.13
C VAL A 229 -24.87 6.71 0.94
N ASN A 230 -25.78 7.64 1.17
CA ASN A 230 -26.81 7.53 2.20
C ASN A 230 -27.44 6.14 2.19
N ASP A 231 -27.69 5.58 3.38
CA ASP A 231 -28.52 4.39 3.63
C ASP A 231 -30.00 4.69 3.27
N SER A 232 -30.27 5.16 2.03
CA SER A 232 -31.62 5.50 1.54
C SER A 232 -32.27 4.39 0.74
N LEU A 233 -31.66 3.21 0.65
CA LEU A 233 -32.27 2.05 0.01
C LEU A 233 -31.96 0.78 0.81
N VAL A 234 -33.05 0.23 1.34
CA VAL A 234 -33.26 -1.05 2.04
C VAL A 234 -33.14 -1.01 3.56
#